data_AF-A0A2X2DEY2-F1
#
_entry.id   AF-A0A2X2DEY2-F1
#
_cell.length_a   1.000
_cell.length_b   1.000
_cell.length_c   1.000
_cell.angle_alpha   90.00
_cell.angle_beta   90.00
_cell.angle_gamma   90.00
#
_symmetry.space_group_name_H-M   'P 1'
#
loop_
_entity.id
_entity.type
_entity.pdbx_description
1 polymer ?
#
loop_
_entity_poly.entity_id
_entity_poly.type
_entity_poly.pdbx_seq_one_letter_code
_entity_poly.pdbx_strand_id
1 'polypeptide(L)'
;MVFFSDPVTPTIGGYNIILNSHGVPICVIRTRSLTLVRFSEVTEQLARKEGEGDLSLSYWQQGHKEFFMREGTYSPDMELIFEEFELIEVF
;
A
#
# COMPACT_ATOMS: atom_id res chain seq x y z
N MET A 1 0.90 -0.47 0.54
CA MET A 1 1.82 0.57 0.03
C MET A 1 3.24 0.26 0.50
N VAL A 2 4.23 0.28 -0.40
CA VAL A 2 5.65 0.06 -0.06
C VAL A 2 6.45 1.31 -0.45
N PHE A 3 7.42 1.71 0.38
CA PHE A 3 8.29 2.83 0.06
C PHE A 3 9.28 2.46 -1.05
N PHE A 4 9.64 3.42 -1.90
CA PHE A 4 10.71 3.21 -2.88
C PHE A 4 12.07 2.91 -2.23
N SER A 5 12.30 3.38 -1.00
CA SER A 5 13.53 3.15 -0.25
C SER A 5 13.55 1.84 0.54
N ASP A 6 12.49 1.03 0.50
CA ASP A 6 12.46 -0.26 1.18
C ASP A 6 13.38 -1.25 0.41
N PRO A 7 14.28 -1.99 1.09
CA PRO A 7 15.14 -2.98 0.44
C PRO A 7 14.38 -4.07 -0.34
N VAL A 8 13.08 -4.24 -0.08
CA VAL A 8 12.22 -5.16 -0.82
C VAL A 8 11.17 -4.36 -1.58
N THR A 9 11.52 -3.92 -2.79
CA THR A 9 10.53 -3.40 -3.72
C THR A 9 9.68 -4.57 -4.25
N PRO A 10 8.33 -4.51 -4.18
CA PRO A 10 7.50 -5.52 -4.81
C PRO A 10 7.82 -5.61 -6.30
N THR A 11 7.64 -6.80 -6.88
CA THR A 11 7.92 -7.05 -8.30
C THR A 11 6.67 -7.58 -8.97
N ILE A 12 6.38 -7.10 -10.18
CA ILE A 12 5.23 -7.61 -10.95
C ILE A 12 5.40 -9.11 -11.15
N GLY A 13 4.38 -9.87 -10.75
CA GLY A 13 4.37 -11.33 -10.78
C GLY A 13 4.99 -12.00 -9.55
N GLY A 14 5.60 -11.24 -8.63
CA GLY A 14 6.10 -11.70 -7.35
C GLY A 14 4.99 -12.16 -6.42
N TYR A 15 5.32 -13.08 -5.52
CA TYR A 15 4.40 -13.63 -4.53
C TYR A 15 4.78 -13.15 -3.13
N ASN A 16 3.77 -12.86 -2.32
CA ASN A 16 3.95 -12.46 -0.93
C ASN A 16 3.03 -13.28 -0.01
N ILE A 17 3.57 -13.72 1.13
CA ILE A 17 2.82 -14.41 2.18
C ILE A 17 2.41 -13.35 3.20
N ILE A 18 1.11 -13.11 3.31
CA ILE A 18 0.58 -12.14 4.27
C ILE A 18 0.47 -12.82 5.63
N LEU A 19 1.03 -12.15 6.64
CA LEU A 19 0.97 -12.57 8.04
C LEU A 19 -0.02 -11.69 8.80
N ASN A 20 -0.70 -12.26 9.79
CA ASN A 20 -1.44 -11.47 10.77
C ASN A 20 -0.50 -10.84 11.82
N SER A 21 -1.06 -10.09 12.77
CA SER A 21 -0.31 -9.42 13.85
C SER A 21 0.44 -10.36 14.80
N HIS A 22 0.14 -11.66 14.79
CA HIS A 22 0.85 -12.69 15.56
C HIS A 22 1.92 -13.42 14.74
N GLY A 23 2.17 -13.00 13.50
CA GLY A 23 3.14 -13.63 12.61
C GLY A 23 2.65 -14.93 11.96
N VAL A 24 1.34 -15.21 12.00
CA VAL A 24 0.76 -16.42 11.41
C VAL A 24 0.34 -16.14 9.96
N PRO A 25 0.73 -16.99 8.98
CA PRO A 25 0.28 -16.86 7.59
C PRO A 25 -1.24 -16.93 7.46
N ILE A 26 -1.81 -16.03 6.66
CA ILE A 26 -3.26 -15.99 6.39
C ILE A 26 -3.60 -16.15 4.91
N CYS A 27 -2.74 -15.69 4.00
CA CYS A 27 -2.94 -15.87 2.56
C CYS A 27 -1.66 -15.66 1.75
N VAL A 28 -1.72 -16.06 0.48
CA VAL A 28 -0.73 -15.74 -0.55
C VAL A 28 -1.34 -14.78 -1.56
N ILE A 29 -0.63 -13.70 -1.87
CA ILE A 29 -0.99 -12.77 -2.93
C ILE A 29 0.06 -12.77 -4.03
N ARG A 30 -0.36 -12.37 -5.25
CA ARG A 30 0.54 -12.13 -6.38
C ARG A 30 0.39 -10.70 -6.88
N THR A 31 1.50 -9.97 -6.94
CA THR A 31 1.53 -8.61 -7.49
C THR A 31 1.15 -8.62 -8.97
N ARG A 32 0.15 -7.83 -9.35
CA ARG A 32 -0.34 -7.68 -10.72
C ARG A 32 0.18 -6.43 -11.40
N SER A 33 0.22 -5.31 -10.67
CA SER A 33 0.68 -4.04 -11.20
C SER A 33 1.36 -3.22 -10.09
N LEU A 34 2.27 -2.34 -10.51
CA LEU A 34 2.90 -1.34 -9.66
C LEU A 34 2.71 0.01 -10.33
N THR A 35 2.16 0.96 -9.59
CA THR A 35 1.97 2.33 -10.06
C THR A 35 2.73 3.27 -9.15
N LEU A 36 3.63 4.07 -9.72
CA LEU A 36 4.29 5.15 -8.99
C LEU A 36 3.39 6.39 -9.06
N VAL A 37 3.03 6.95 -7.92
CA VAL A 37 2.18 8.15 -7.82
C VAL A 37 2.67 9.01 -6.66
N ARG A 38 2.58 10.33 -6.78
CA ARG A 38 2.89 11.22 -5.66
C ARG A 38 1.78 11.20 -4.64
N PHE A 39 2.11 11.38 -3.36
CA PHE A 39 1.11 11.47 -2.29
C PHE A 39 0.02 12.52 -2.59
N SER A 40 0.40 13.68 -3.10
CA SER A 40 -0.52 14.75 -3.49
C SER A 40 -1.39 14.45 -4.72
N GLU A 41 -1.02 13.44 -5.53
CA GLU A 41 -1.71 13.06 -6.77
C GLU A 41 -2.60 11.81 -6.60
N VAL A 42 -2.66 11.24 -5.39
CA VAL A 42 -3.54 10.11 -5.10
C VAL A 42 -5.00 10.53 -5.30
N THR A 43 -5.69 9.79 -6.16
CA THR A 43 -7.09 10.03 -6.49
C THR A 43 -8.02 9.27 -5.55
N GLU A 44 -9.27 9.70 -5.47
CA GLU A 44 -10.31 8.96 -4.71
C GLU A 44 -10.46 7.52 -5.21
N GLN A 45 -10.27 7.28 -6.50
CA GLN A 45 -10.35 5.93 -7.06
C GLN A 45 -9.21 5.03 -6.57
N LEU A 46 -8.00 5.58 -6.41
CA LEU A 46 -6.86 4.87 -5.83
C LEU A 46 -7.06 4.62 -4.32
N ALA A 47 -7.47 5.65 -3.58
CA ALA A 47 -7.77 5.52 -2.15
C ALA A 47 -8.86 4.48 -1.88
N ARG A 48 -9.93 4.47 -2.69
CA ARG A 48 -11.01 3.48 -2.58
C ARG A 48 -10.55 2.05 -2.84
N LYS A 49 -9.55 1.85 -3.71
CA LYS A 49 -8.99 0.50 -3.98
C LYS A 49 -8.26 -0.09 -2.78
N GLU A 50 -7.64 0.74 -1.93
CA GLU A 50 -7.00 0.26 -0.70
C GLU A 50 -8.02 -0.21 0.34
N GLY A 51 -9.27 0.27 0.26
CA GLY A 51 -10.37 -0.27 1.06
C GLY A 51 -10.37 0.18 2.52
N GLU A 52 -9.61 1.22 2.87
CA GLU A 52 -9.49 1.69 4.25
C GLU A 52 -10.63 2.61 4.69
N GLY A 53 -11.01 2.50 5.97
CA GLY A 53 -11.96 3.41 6.62
C GLY A 53 -13.31 3.53 5.92
N ASP A 54 -13.71 4.76 5.62
CA ASP A 54 -14.96 5.11 4.94
C ASP A 54 -14.83 5.17 3.39
N LEU A 55 -13.69 4.70 2.86
CA LEU A 55 -13.35 4.72 1.44
C LEU A 55 -13.21 6.12 0.82
N SER A 56 -13.13 7.18 1.65
CA SER A 56 -12.92 8.55 1.18
C SER A 56 -11.44 8.87 1.01
N LEU A 57 -11.14 9.73 0.03
CA LEU A 57 -9.79 10.28 -0.14
C LEU A 57 -9.33 11.05 1.10
N SER A 58 -10.24 11.75 1.78
CA SER A 58 -9.93 12.50 3.00
C SER A 58 -9.47 11.61 4.15
N TYR A 59 -10.14 10.48 4.38
CA TYR A 59 -9.76 9.52 5.40
C TYR A 59 -8.38 8.93 5.08
N TRP A 60 -8.20 8.50 3.84
CA TRP A 60 -6.95 7.95 3.35
C TRP A 60 -5.79 8.94 3.53
N GLN A 61 -5.97 10.19 3.09
CA GLN A 61 -4.96 11.24 3.19
C GLN A 61 -4.59 11.55 4.65
N GLN A 62 -5.58 11.63 5.54
CA GLN A 62 -5.32 11.91 6.95
C GLN A 62 -4.52 10.77 7.61
N GLY A 63 -4.99 9.52 7.46
CA GLY A 63 -4.35 8.35 8.07
C GLY A 63 -2.92 8.14 7.55
N HIS A 64 -2.73 8.21 6.24
CA HIS A 64 -1.42 8.05 5.64
C HIS A 64 -0.47 9.21 5.97
N LYS A 65 -0.96 10.46 6.00
CA LYS A 65 -0.15 11.59 6.44
C LYS A 65 0.33 11.43 7.88
N GLU A 66 -0.54 11.03 8.80
CA GLU A 66 -0.17 10.75 10.19
C GLU A 66 0.86 9.63 10.29
N PHE A 67 0.67 8.55 9.54
CA PHE A 67 1.62 7.45 9.45
C PHE A 67 3.01 7.94 8.99
N PHE A 68 3.08 8.62 7.83
CA PHE A 68 4.36 9.09 7.28
C PHE A 68 5.00 10.21 8.12
N MET A 69 4.21 11.02 8.81
CA MET A 69 4.74 12.00 9.76
C MET A 69 5.40 11.33 10.96
N ARG A 70 4.81 10.24 11.48
CA ARG A 70 5.39 9.46 12.58
C ARG A 70 6.68 8.76 12.15
N GLU A 71 6.74 8.27 10.92
CA GLU A 71 7.97 7.68 10.34
C GLU A 71 9.01 8.75 9.93
N GLY A 72 8.67 10.04 9.99
CA GLY A 72 9.57 11.14 9.64
C GLY A 72 9.86 11.29 8.14
N THR A 73 9.07 10.66 7.28
CA THR A 73 9.26 10.59 5.82
C THR A 73 8.23 11.40 5.03
N TYR A 74 7.24 11.98 5.69
CA TYR A 74 6.17 12.70 5.00
C TYR A 74 6.67 13.87 4.16
N SER A 75 6.30 13.85 2.89
CA SER A 75 6.35 15.00 1.99
C SER A 75 5.13 14.94 1.06
N PRO A 76 4.47 16.06 0.75
CA PRO A 76 3.38 16.06 -0.23
C PRO A 76 3.84 15.60 -1.63
N ASP A 77 5.13 15.72 -1.92
CA ASP A 77 5.75 15.33 -3.19
C ASP A 77 6.41 13.94 -3.13
N MET A 78 6.31 13.22 -2.01
CA MET A 78 6.89 11.88 -1.91
C MET A 78 6.22 10.92 -2.88
N GLU A 79 7.02 10.05 -3.48
CA GLU A 79 6.54 9.01 -4.37
C GLU A 79 6.11 7.78 -3.57
N LEU A 80 4.96 7.23 -3.98
CA LEU A 80 4.32 6.06 -3.41
C LEU A 80 4.24 4.98 -4.47
N ILE A 81 4.52 3.73 -4.07
CA ILE A 81 4.24 2.57 -4.90
C ILE A 81 2.87 2.02 -4.50
N PHE A 82 1.89 2.22 -5.38
CA PHE A 82 0.61 1.54 -5.33
C PHE A 82 0.77 0.16 -5.94
N GLU A 83 0.53 -0.85 -5.12
CA GLU A 83 0.56 -2.25 -5.51
C GLU A 83 -0.87 -2.76 -5.69
N GLU A 84 -1.18 -3.24 -6.89
CA GLU A 84 -2.38 -4.05 -7.10
C GLU A 84 -1.97 -5.51 -7.14
N PHE A 85 -2.70 -6.35 -6.42
CA PHE A 85 -2.43 -7.76 -6.31
C PHE A 85 -3.71 -8.58 -6.41
N GLU A 86 -3.55 -9.86 -6.68
CA GLU A 86 -4.63 -10.84 -6.59
C GLU A 86 -4.36 -11.81 -5.45
N LEU A 87 -5.44 -12.33 -4.86
CA LEU A 87 -5.39 -13.43 -3.91
C LEU A 87 -5.17 -14.74 -4.67
N ILE A 88 -4.21 -15.55 -4.22
CA ILE A 88 -3.87 -16.85 -4.80
C ILE A 88 -4.37 -18.00 -3.93
N GLU A 89 -4.15 -17.90 -2.61
CA GLU A 89 -4.48 -18.96 -1.66
C GLU A 89 -4.80 -18.37 -0.28
N VAL A 90 -5.64 -19.06 0.51
CA VAL A 90 -5.99 -18.72 1.89
C VAL A 90 -5.71 -19.94 2.77
N PHE A 91 -5.21 -19.71 3.99
CA PHE A 91 -4.87 -20.76 4.95
C PHE A 91 -5.92 -20.94 6.05
#